data_AF-A0A663N2F9-F1
#
_entry.id   AF-A0A663N2F9-F1
#
_cell.length_a   1.000
_cell.length_b   1.000
_cell.length_c   1.000
_cell.angle_alpha   90.00
_cell.angle_beta   90.00
_cell.angle_gamma   90.00
#
_symmetry.space_group_name_H-M   'P 1'
#
loop_
_entity.id
_entity.type
_entity.pdbx_description
1 polymer ?
#
loop_
_entity_poly.entity_id
_entity_poly.type
_entity_poly.pdbx_seq_one_letter_code
_entity_poly.pdbx_strand_id
1 'polypeptide(L)'
;MPMGNLAHLGHCHGAGACAAAPASGSFTERDEKNSPPSNSSCGPGFASPLDAMKGPREEIVYVPCIYRNTGRKKPDFLATVDVNPESPHYCQVIHRLPMPNVGDELHHSGWNACSSCFGDATKKRNRLILPSFISSRIYVVDVGTDPRAPRLFK
;
A
#
# COMPACT_ATOMS: atom_id res chain seq x y z
N MET A 1 -30.18 20.49 29.03
CA MET A 1 -29.88 19.12 28.55
C MET A 1 -30.99 18.72 27.59
N PRO A 2 -30.62 18.37 26.35
CA PRO A 2 -30.60 16.96 26.01
C PRO A 2 -29.28 16.51 25.37
N MET A 3 -28.98 15.23 25.59
CA MET A 3 -27.87 14.48 25.01
C MET A 3 -28.09 14.28 23.51
N GLY A 4 -27.12 14.66 22.69
CA GLY A 4 -27.05 14.31 21.27
C GLY A 4 -25.90 13.32 21.05
N ASN A 5 -26.25 12.13 20.55
CA ASN A 5 -25.36 11.01 20.26
C ASN A 5 -24.18 11.40 19.37
N LEU A 6 -22.96 11.08 19.82
CA LEU A 6 -21.74 11.11 19.03
C LEU A 6 -21.69 9.85 18.15
N ALA A 7 -22.09 9.98 16.89
CA ALA A 7 -21.89 8.94 15.88
C ALA A 7 -20.38 8.82 15.60
N HIS A 8 -19.81 7.69 15.99
CA HIS A 8 -18.42 7.33 15.75
C HIS A 8 -18.23 7.06 14.25
N LEU A 9 -17.71 8.04 13.51
CA LEU A 9 -17.25 7.85 12.12
C LEU A 9 -15.97 6.99 12.13
N GLY A 10 -16.14 5.69 11.90
CA GLY A 10 -15.05 4.77 11.61
C GLY A 10 -14.40 5.14 10.28
N HIS A 11 -13.21 5.73 10.34
CA HIS A 11 -12.37 6.01 9.19
C HIS A 11 -11.64 4.73 8.75
N CYS A 12 -12.01 4.19 7.60
CA CYS A 12 -11.23 3.17 6.89
C CYS A 12 -10.15 3.85 6.05
N HIS A 13 -8.92 3.98 6.59
CA HIS A 13 -7.76 4.44 5.83
C HIS A 13 -7.07 3.26 5.13
N GLY A 14 -6.90 3.38 3.81
CA GLY A 14 -5.65 3.02 3.12
C GLY A 14 -5.20 1.55 3.14
N ALA A 15 -6.02 0.62 2.69
CA ALA A 15 -5.55 -0.64 2.11
C ALA A 15 -6.48 -0.95 0.93
N GLY A 16 -5.92 -1.15 -0.26
CA GLY A 16 -6.67 -1.33 -1.51
C GLY A 16 -7.89 -2.21 -1.29
N ALA A 17 -9.08 -1.59 -1.35
CA ALA A 17 -10.33 -2.28 -1.21
C ALA A 17 -10.46 -3.31 -2.35
N CYS A 18 -11.03 -4.47 -2.03
CA CYS A 18 -11.56 -5.38 -3.03
C CYS A 18 -12.44 -4.55 -3.98
N ALA A 19 -12.06 -4.43 -5.25
CA ALA A 19 -12.92 -3.78 -6.22
C ALA A 19 -14.18 -4.65 -6.37
N ALA A 20 -15.30 -4.21 -5.80
CA ALA A 20 -16.60 -4.81 -6.08
C ALA A 20 -17.01 -4.41 -7.50
N ALA A 21 -17.40 -5.38 -8.31
CA ALA A 21 -17.97 -5.11 -9.64
C ALA A 21 -19.27 -4.29 -9.51
N PRO A 22 -19.54 -3.35 -10.44
CA PRO A 22 -20.81 -2.64 -10.43
C PRO A 22 -21.95 -3.61 -10.78
N ALA A 23 -22.89 -3.76 -9.87
CA ALA A 23 -24.14 -4.47 -10.13
C ALA A 23 -25.03 -3.59 -11.02
N SER A 24 -25.01 -3.80 -12.34
CA SER A 24 -26.05 -3.28 -13.23
C SER A 24 -27.24 -4.23 -13.19
N GLY A 25 -28.22 -3.94 -12.34
CA GLY A 25 -29.44 -4.72 -12.22
C GLY A 25 -30.56 -4.21 -13.12
N SER A 26 -31.18 -5.12 -13.86
CA SER A 26 -32.63 -5.12 -14.10
C SER A 26 -33.08 -6.58 -14.25
N PHE A 27 -33.76 -7.16 -13.25
CA PHE A 27 -35.02 -7.91 -13.38
C PHE A 27 -35.44 -8.59 -12.06
N THR A 28 -36.71 -8.37 -11.71
CA THR A 28 -37.73 -9.14 -10.94
C THR A 28 -37.38 -10.12 -9.81
N GLU A 29 -38.21 -10.05 -8.77
CA GLU A 29 -38.39 -10.98 -7.65
C GLU A 29 -38.54 -12.46 -8.06
N ARG A 30 -37.65 -13.29 -7.50
CA ARG A 30 -37.80 -14.65 -6.95
C ARG A 30 -36.50 -15.41 -7.15
N ASP A 31 -35.76 -15.64 -6.07
CA ASP A 31 -35.00 -16.88 -5.78
C ASP A 31 -34.14 -16.69 -4.51
N GLU A 32 -34.74 -17.02 -3.37
CA GLU A 32 -34.11 -17.09 -2.04
C GLU A 32 -33.22 -18.34 -1.90
N LYS A 33 -32.42 -18.68 -2.94
CA LYS A 33 -31.57 -19.88 -2.93
C LYS A 33 -30.25 -19.78 -3.70
N ASN A 34 -29.78 -18.57 -4.01
CA ASN A 34 -28.45 -18.39 -4.56
C ASN A 34 -27.79 -17.10 -4.06
N SER A 35 -27.78 -16.91 -2.74
CA SER A 35 -26.95 -15.85 -2.13
C SER A 35 -25.49 -16.14 -2.46
N PRO A 36 -24.77 -15.24 -3.16
CA PRO A 36 -23.33 -15.40 -3.34
C PRO A 36 -22.69 -15.47 -1.95
N PRO A 37 -21.66 -16.32 -1.75
CA PRO A 37 -21.06 -16.49 -0.44
C PRO A 37 -20.63 -15.14 0.12
N SER A 38 -21.05 -14.88 1.36
CA SER A 38 -20.74 -13.71 2.14
C SER A 38 -19.24 -13.39 2.13
N ASN A 39 -18.90 -12.17 1.72
CA ASN A 39 -17.62 -11.45 1.88
C ASN A 39 -16.58 -12.11 2.81
N SER A 40 -15.87 -13.12 2.30
CA SER A 40 -14.70 -13.69 2.95
C SER A 40 -13.44 -13.08 2.33
N SER A 41 -13.03 -11.93 2.89
CA SER A 41 -11.66 -11.37 2.88
C SER A 41 -10.83 -11.63 1.62
N CYS A 42 -10.87 -10.71 0.64
CA CYS A 42 -10.00 -10.83 -0.52
C CYS A 42 -8.52 -10.71 -0.09
N GLY A 43 -7.67 -11.63 -0.55
CA GLY A 43 -6.22 -11.46 -0.50
C GLY A 43 -5.75 -10.19 -1.24
N PRO A 44 -4.47 -9.81 -1.16
CA PRO A 44 -4.00 -8.55 -1.72
C PRO A 44 -4.08 -8.53 -3.26
N GLY A 45 -4.35 -7.35 -3.81
CA GLY A 45 -4.30 -7.10 -5.25
C GLY A 45 -5.62 -7.37 -5.98
N PHE A 46 -5.52 -7.76 -7.25
CA PHE A 46 -6.65 -7.87 -8.18
C PHE A 46 -6.61 -9.21 -8.92
N ALA A 47 -7.77 -9.74 -9.33
CA ALA A 47 -7.88 -11.02 -10.03
C ALA A 47 -7.26 -11.00 -11.42
N SER A 48 -7.28 -9.84 -12.10
CA SER A 48 -6.79 -9.67 -13.46
C SER A 48 -6.17 -8.29 -13.69
N PRO A 49 -5.35 -8.11 -14.75
CA PRO A 49 -4.88 -6.80 -15.16
C PRO A 49 -6.00 -5.80 -15.44
N LEU A 50 -7.11 -6.24 -16.05
CA LEU A 50 -8.24 -5.36 -16.36
C LEU A 50 -8.94 -4.83 -15.10
N ASP A 51 -9.00 -5.65 -14.04
CA ASP A 51 -9.52 -5.21 -12.75
C ASP A 51 -8.55 -4.25 -12.06
N ALA A 52 -7.24 -4.49 -12.18
CA ALA A 52 -6.21 -3.60 -11.64
C ALA A 52 -6.27 -2.20 -12.29
N MET A 53 -6.56 -2.11 -13.59
CA MET A 53 -6.73 -0.83 -14.29
C MET A 53 -7.93 -0.01 -13.80
N LYS A 54 -8.93 -0.66 -13.18
CA LYS A 54 -10.09 -0.02 -12.56
C LYS A 54 -9.87 0.30 -11.08
N GLY A 55 -8.71 -0.06 -10.53
CA GLY A 55 -8.35 0.18 -9.15
C GLY A 55 -8.27 1.68 -8.81
N PRO A 56 -8.29 2.02 -7.51
CA PRO A 56 -8.10 3.40 -7.09
C PRO A 56 -6.70 3.89 -7.52
N ARG A 57 -6.63 5.18 -7.88
CA ARG A 57 -5.37 5.85 -8.17
C ARG A 57 -4.50 5.90 -6.92
N GLU A 58 -3.19 5.76 -7.09
CA GLU A 58 -2.23 5.89 -6.00
C GLU A 58 -2.21 7.30 -5.41
N GLU A 59 -2.08 7.39 -4.09
CA GLU A 59 -1.91 8.67 -3.39
C GLU A 59 -0.46 8.91 -2.93
N ILE A 60 0.35 7.86 -2.86
CA ILE A 60 1.75 7.93 -2.46
C ILE A 60 2.64 7.02 -3.30
N VAL A 61 3.92 7.38 -3.43
CA VAL A 61 4.95 6.57 -4.08
C VAL A 61 6.16 6.45 -3.16
N TYR A 62 6.74 5.25 -3.07
CA TYR A 62 7.99 5.00 -2.36
C TYR A 62 9.16 4.95 -3.34
N VAL A 63 10.20 5.74 -3.08
CA VAL A 63 11.33 5.91 -4.01
C VAL A 63 12.65 5.63 -3.28
N PRO A 64 13.39 4.56 -3.65
CA PRO A 64 14.77 4.38 -3.21
C PRO A 64 15.64 5.57 -3.64
N CYS A 65 16.35 6.16 -2.70
CA CYS A 65 17.21 7.31 -2.94
C CYS A 65 18.64 6.99 -2.51
N ILE A 66 19.57 7.15 -3.44
CA ILE A 66 20.94 6.62 -3.34
C ILE A 66 21.93 7.77 -3.17
N TYR A 67 22.87 7.63 -2.23
CA TYR A 67 24.03 8.53 -2.07
C TYR A 67 25.34 7.93 -2.55
N ARG A 68 25.38 6.63 -2.85
CA ARG A 68 26.57 6.01 -3.43
C ARG A 68 27.00 6.75 -4.70
N ASN A 69 28.31 6.95 -4.84
CA ASN A 69 28.95 7.67 -5.95
C ASN A 69 28.57 9.15 -6.09
N THR A 70 27.89 9.77 -5.10
CA THR A 70 27.63 11.22 -5.10
C THR A 70 28.65 12.03 -4.28
N GLY A 71 29.70 11.38 -3.76
CA GLY A 71 30.66 12.00 -2.82
C GLY A 71 30.11 12.25 -1.41
N ARG A 72 28.84 11.90 -1.13
CA ARG A 72 28.19 12.11 0.17
C ARG A 72 28.27 10.83 1.01
N LYS A 73 28.97 10.87 2.14
CA LYS A 73 29.06 9.74 3.08
C LYS A 73 27.82 9.67 3.98
N LYS A 74 26.66 9.38 3.40
CA LYS A 74 25.37 9.23 4.09
C LYS A 74 24.71 7.89 3.72
N PRO A 75 23.88 7.31 4.60
CA PRO A 75 23.09 6.15 4.25
C PRO A 75 22.05 6.51 3.18
N ASP A 76 21.78 5.57 2.29
CA ASP A 76 20.65 5.64 1.39
C ASP A 76 19.33 5.73 2.19
N PHE A 77 18.25 6.14 1.56
CA PHE A 77 16.96 6.26 2.25
C PHE A 77 15.79 5.93 1.32
N LEU A 78 14.66 5.59 1.90
CA LEU A 78 13.38 5.46 1.20
C LEU A 78 12.61 6.78 1.34
N ALA A 79 12.36 7.46 0.23
CA ALA A 79 11.47 8.62 0.20
C ALA A 79 10.01 8.14 0.10
N THR A 80 9.10 8.79 0.82
CA THR A 80 7.66 8.72 0.56
C THR A 80 7.23 10.03 -0.05
N VAL A 81 6.66 9.96 -1.26
CA VAL A 81 6.22 11.12 -2.05
C VAL A 81 4.70 11.13 -2.08
N ASP A 82 4.08 12.27 -1.78
CA ASP A 82 2.64 12.44 -1.96
C ASP A 82 2.34 12.79 -3.42
N VAL A 83 1.48 11.99 -4.05
CA VAL A 83 1.09 12.13 -5.45
C VAL A 83 -0.42 12.33 -5.63
N ASN A 84 -1.15 12.59 -4.54
CA ASN A 84 -2.55 12.98 -4.60
C ASN A 84 -2.67 14.48 -5.00
N PRO A 85 -3.28 14.82 -6.15
CA PRO A 85 -3.44 16.21 -6.59
C PRO A 85 -4.22 17.11 -5.64
N GLU A 86 -5.09 16.52 -4.81
CA GLU A 86 -5.89 17.23 -3.81
C GLU A 86 -5.14 17.46 -2.48
N SER A 87 -3.95 16.88 -2.33
CA SER A 87 -3.13 17.05 -1.13
C SER A 87 -2.42 18.40 -1.12
N PRO A 88 -2.37 19.13 0.01
CA PRO A 88 -1.51 20.31 0.14
C PRO A 88 -0.01 19.99 0.02
N HIS A 89 0.35 18.69 0.07
CA HIS A 89 1.71 18.18 -0.10
C HIS A 89 1.95 17.54 -1.48
N TYR A 90 1.04 17.74 -2.44
CA TYR A 90 1.19 17.18 -3.79
C TYR A 90 2.59 17.47 -4.38
N CYS A 91 3.21 16.43 -4.95
CA CYS A 91 4.57 16.45 -5.51
C CYS A 91 5.70 16.75 -4.50
N GLN A 92 5.47 16.53 -3.20
CA GLN A 92 6.48 16.71 -2.16
C GLN A 92 6.93 15.39 -1.54
N VAL A 93 8.19 15.36 -1.09
CA VAL A 93 8.69 14.28 -0.22
C VAL A 93 8.16 14.52 1.19
N ILE A 94 7.17 13.73 1.61
CA ILE A 94 6.50 13.84 2.91
C ILE A 94 7.20 13.06 4.02
N HIS A 95 8.03 12.06 3.67
CA HIS A 95 8.81 11.31 4.64
C HIS A 95 10.11 10.77 4.04
N ARG A 96 11.15 10.64 4.89
CA ARG A 96 12.43 10.01 4.54
C ARG A 96 12.79 9.00 5.62
N LEU A 97 12.86 7.73 5.24
CA LEU A 97 13.35 6.66 6.12
C LEU A 97 14.83 6.36 5.78
N PRO A 98 15.80 6.89 6.55
CA PRO A 98 17.20 6.55 6.35
C PRO A 98 17.47 5.08 6.69
N MET A 99 18.28 4.42 5.85
CA MET A 99 18.80 3.09 6.16
C MET A 99 19.86 3.17 7.26
N PRO A 100 20.08 2.08 8.02
CA PRO A 100 21.00 2.09 9.14
C PRO A 100 22.48 2.10 8.71
N ASN A 101 22.80 1.75 7.45
CA ASN A 101 24.17 1.58 6.99
C ASN A 101 24.50 2.46 5.77
N VAL A 102 25.78 2.82 5.65
CA VAL A 102 26.33 3.51 4.47
C VAL A 102 26.81 2.46 3.45
N GLY A 103 26.70 2.78 2.16
CA GLY A 103 27.26 1.96 1.08
C GLY A 103 26.36 0.79 0.63
N ASP A 104 25.06 0.88 0.85
CA ASP A 104 24.08 -0.14 0.45
C ASP A 104 23.81 -0.18 -1.06
N GLU A 105 23.57 0.97 -1.68
CA GLU A 105 22.99 1.08 -3.03
C GLU A 105 21.60 0.43 -3.12
N LEU A 106 20.61 1.07 -2.49
CA LEU A 106 19.21 0.70 -2.67
C LEU A 106 18.81 0.87 -4.14
N HIS A 107 18.50 -0.21 -4.86
CA HIS A 107 18.31 -0.13 -6.32
C HIS A 107 16.87 -0.46 -6.73
N HIS A 108 16.41 -1.67 -6.40
CA HIS A 108 15.05 -2.11 -6.64
C HIS A 108 14.31 -2.32 -5.32
N SER A 109 12.99 -2.30 -5.39
CA SER A 109 12.12 -2.66 -4.27
C SER A 109 10.91 -3.43 -4.76
N GLY A 110 10.33 -4.24 -3.88
CA GLY A 110 9.15 -5.03 -4.18
C GLY A 110 8.27 -5.22 -2.96
N TRP A 111 7.04 -5.66 -3.18
CA TRP A 111 6.09 -5.97 -2.12
C TRP A 111 6.28 -7.39 -1.61
N ASN A 112 6.02 -7.61 -0.31
CA ASN A 112 6.01 -8.96 0.27
C ASN A 112 4.87 -9.86 -0.26
N ALA A 113 3.77 -9.25 -0.71
CA ALA A 113 2.64 -9.92 -1.34
C ALA A 113 1.96 -8.98 -2.34
N CYS A 114 1.42 -9.52 -3.42
CA CYS A 114 0.74 -8.75 -4.48
C CYS A 114 -0.41 -9.56 -5.08
N SER A 115 -0.90 -9.19 -6.27
CA SER A 115 -2.01 -9.87 -6.96
C SER A 115 -1.78 -11.36 -7.22
N SER A 116 -0.54 -11.88 -7.16
CA SER A 116 -0.27 -13.32 -7.21
C SER A 116 -0.84 -14.08 -6.00
N CYS A 117 -1.19 -13.37 -4.92
CA CYS A 117 -1.89 -13.89 -3.75
C CYS A 117 -3.37 -13.52 -3.74
N PHE A 118 -3.96 -13.13 -4.87
CA PHE A 118 -5.39 -12.81 -4.94
C PHE A 118 -6.23 -13.99 -4.44
N GLY A 119 -7.24 -13.69 -3.62
CA GLY A 119 -8.09 -14.71 -2.98
C GLY A 119 -7.50 -15.36 -1.72
N ASP A 120 -6.21 -15.16 -1.40
CA ASP A 120 -5.60 -15.65 -0.16
C ASP A 120 -5.68 -14.60 0.95
N ALA A 121 -6.73 -14.71 1.76
CA ALA A 121 -7.00 -13.87 2.93
C ALA A 121 -5.88 -13.87 3.99
N THR A 122 -5.02 -14.89 4.00
CA THR A 122 -3.94 -15.00 4.99
C THR A 122 -2.76 -14.09 4.66
N LYS A 123 -2.71 -13.53 3.45
CA LYS A 123 -1.63 -12.64 2.99
C LYS A 123 -2.03 -11.18 3.09
N LYS A 124 -1.03 -10.32 3.28
CA LYS A 124 -1.18 -8.86 3.32
C LYS A 124 -0.05 -8.18 2.58
N ARG A 125 -0.38 -7.20 1.73
CA ARG A 125 0.57 -6.28 1.11
C ARG A 125 0.84 -5.12 2.07
N ASN A 126 1.75 -5.31 3.01
CA ASN A 126 2.01 -4.35 4.08
C ASN A 126 3.51 -4.18 4.39
N ARG A 127 4.39 -4.82 3.60
CA ARG A 127 5.84 -4.68 3.72
C ARG A 127 6.46 -4.41 2.35
N LEU A 128 7.43 -3.52 2.33
CA LEU A 128 8.36 -3.38 1.21
C LEU A 128 9.66 -4.13 1.52
N ILE A 129 10.17 -4.82 0.51
CA ILE A 129 11.44 -5.54 0.53
C ILE A 129 12.44 -4.73 -0.30
N LEU A 130 13.51 -4.28 0.36
CA LEU A 130 14.53 -3.41 -0.22
C LEU A 130 15.90 -4.13 -0.19
N PRO A 131 16.23 -4.91 -1.23
CA PRO A 131 17.59 -5.41 -1.41
C PRO A 131 18.55 -4.26 -1.73
N SER A 132 19.75 -4.35 -1.17
CA SER A 132 20.86 -3.42 -1.37
C SER A 132 21.88 -4.07 -2.30
N PHE A 133 22.13 -3.47 -3.46
CA PHE A 133 22.88 -4.12 -4.53
C PHE A 133 24.34 -4.39 -4.16
N ILE A 134 24.98 -3.49 -3.41
CA ILE A 134 26.42 -3.56 -3.13
C ILE A 134 26.72 -4.30 -1.84
N SER A 135 25.89 -4.14 -0.82
CA SER A 135 26.12 -4.72 0.50
C SER A 135 25.50 -6.10 0.70
N SER A 136 24.62 -6.52 -0.21
CA SER A 136 23.77 -7.72 -0.07
C SER A 136 22.82 -7.69 1.13
N ARG A 137 22.66 -6.56 1.82
CA ARG A 137 21.67 -6.41 2.89
C ARG A 137 20.27 -6.32 2.32
N ILE A 138 19.30 -6.91 3.02
CA ILE A 138 17.88 -6.81 2.70
C ILE A 138 17.19 -6.11 3.86
N TYR A 139 16.57 -4.97 3.57
CA TYR A 139 15.73 -4.27 4.54
C TYR A 139 14.26 -4.63 4.30
N VAL A 140 13.56 -4.96 5.39
CA VAL A 140 12.11 -5.11 5.39
C VAL A 140 11.52 -3.85 6.02
N VAL A 141 10.62 -3.19 5.31
CA VAL A 141 10.02 -1.92 5.74
C VAL A 141 8.52 -2.13 5.98
N ASP A 142 8.07 -1.79 7.19
CA ASP A 142 6.66 -1.70 7.55
C ASP A 142 6.03 -0.44 6.99
N VAL A 143 5.10 -0.65 6.06
CA VAL A 143 4.25 0.39 5.46
C VAL A 143 2.77 0.16 5.77
N GLY A 144 2.45 -0.86 6.57
CA GLY A 144 1.07 -1.19 6.95
C GLY A 144 0.59 -0.45 8.18
N THR A 145 1.50 -0.05 9.07
CA THR A 145 1.14 0.72 10.26
C THR A 145 0.85 2.18 9.93
N ASP A 146 1.75 2.81 9.16
CA ASP A 146 1.57 4.16 8.62
C ASP A 146 2.20 4.20 7.22
N PRO A 147 1.39 4.22 6.14
CA PRO A 147 1.91 4.31 4.78
C PRO A 147 2.63 5.63 4.49
N ARG A 148 2.27 6.73 5.17
CA ARG A 148 2.88 8.05 4.95
C ARG A 148 4.19 8.23 5.73
N ALA A 149 4.42 7.43 6.78
CA ALA A 149 5.66 7.40 7.54
C ALA A 149 6.20 5.96 7.77
N PRO A 150 6.76 5.30 6.73
CA PRO A 150 7.32 3.95 6.84
C PRO A 150 8.42 3.80 7.87
N ARG A 151 8.55 2.60 8.44
CA ARG A 151 9.61 2.26 9.40
C ARG A 151 10.25 0.92 9.11
N LEU A 152 11.48 0.71 9.58
CA LEU A 152 12.10 -0.62 9.51
C LEU A 152 11.28 -1.62 10.33
N PHE A 153 11.00 -2.77 9.72
CA PHE A 153 10.39 -3.92 10.38
C PHE A 153 11.49 -4.70 11.13
N LYS A 154 11.20 -5.11 12.37
CA LYS A 154 12.10 -5.86 13.25
C LYS A 154 11.46 -7.17 13.65
#